data_AF-A0A091B6D6-F1
#
_entry.id   AF-A0A091B6D6-F1
#
_cell.length_a   1.000
_cell.length_b   1.000
_cell.length_c   1.000
_cell.angle_alpha   90.00
_cell.angle_beta   90.00
_cell.angle_gamma   90.00
#
_symmetry.space_group_name_H-M   'P 1'
#
loop_
_entity.id
_entity.type
_entity.pdbx_description
1 polymer ?
#
loop_
_entity_poly.entity_id
_entity_poly.type
_entity_poly.pdbx_seq_one_letter_code
_entity_poly.pdbx_strand_id
1 'polypeptide(L)'
;MGASKLENSKRLRYIRLLGRFISGILSYLAKSDNPTKEQYDQKVDMNFRFLEKNEAVKLYKDEYTELEALGQKILDFRASDESIETIKEELFYAQNQLEKRVNARRYKKSKHDNHARDGWE
;
A
#
# COMPACT_ATOMS: atom_id res chain seq x y z
N MET A 1 15.09 1.07 26.43
CA MET A 1 15.41 1.44 25.02
C MET A 1 15.26 0.30 23.99
N GLY A 2 15.28 -1.00 24.37
CA GLY A 2 15.17 -2.12 23.41
C GLY A 2 13.76 -2.37 22.82
N ALA A 3 12.70 -2.19 23.62
CA ALA A 3 11.32 -2.45 23.19
C ALA A 3 10.86 -1.56 22.03
N SER A 4 11.16 -0.25 22.06
CA SER A 4 10.82 0.69 20.98
C SER A 4 11.53 0.37 19.66
N LYS A 5 12.79 -0.12 19.70
CA LYS A 5 13.52 -0.54 18.49
C LYS A 5 12.89 -1.80 17.88
N LEU A 6 12.49 -2.76 18.71
CA LEU A 6 11.78 -3.97 18.29
C LEU A 6 10.43 -3.64 17.65
N GLU A 7 9.61 -2.79 18.27
CA GLU A 7 8.32 -2.34 17.71
C GLU A 7 8.48 -1.60 16.39
N ASN A 8 9.46 -0.69 16.29
CA ASN A 8 9.74 0.01 15.04
C ASN A 8 10.18 -0.95 13.93
N SER A 9 11.01 -1.96 14.26
CA SER A 9 11.42 -2.99 13.32
C SER A 9 10.24 -3.82 12.82
N LYS A 10 9.34 -4.25 13.73
CA LYS A 10 8.09 -4.94 13.38
C LYS A 10 7.24 -4.09 12.45
N ARG A 11 7.04 -2.81 12.78
CA ARG A 11 6.27 -1.87 11.96
C ARG A 11 6.85 -1.70 10.55
N LEU A 12 8.17 -1.52 10.45
CA LEU A 12 8.87 -1.42 9.16
C LEU A 12 8.78 -2.71 8.34
N ARG A 13 8.80 -3.87 9.00
CA ARG A 13 8.60 -5.17 8.33
C ARG A 13 7.17 -5.27 7.79
N TYR A 14 6.18 -4.94 8.61
CA TYR A 14 4.76 -4.97 8.22
C TYR A 14 4.47 -4.04 7.03
N ILE A 15 4.94 -2.78 7.07
CA ILE A 15 4.82 -1.84 5.94
C ILE A 15 5.44 -2.41 4.65
N ARG A 16 6.63 -3.03 4.74
CA ARG A 16 7.30 -3.63 3.56
C ARG A 16 6.51 -4.82 2.99
N LEU A 17 5.96 -5.66 3.86
CA LEU A 17 5.16 -6.81 3.44
C LEU A 17 3.85 -6.38 2.80
N LEU A 18 3.20 -5.37 3.38
CA LEU A 18 1.99 -4.75 2.84
C LEU A 18 2.25 -4.14 1.45
N GLY A 19 3.33 -3.38 1.31
CA GLY A 19 3.75 -2.85 0.00
C GLY A 19 4.04 -3.95 -1.02
N ARG A 20 4.76 -5.01 -0.62
CA ARG A 20 5.04 -6.16 -1.49
C ARG A 20 3.74 -6.86 -1.94
N PHE A 21 2.79 -7.07 -1.04
CA PHE A 21 1.48 -7.65 -1.33
C PHE A 21 0.76 -6.82 -2.40
N ILE A 22 0.57 -5.53 -2.14
CA ILE A 22 -0.15 -4.61 -3.05
C ILE A 22 0.54 -4.54 -4.42
N SER A 23 1.86 -4.32 -4.46
CA SER A 23 2.61 -4.25 -5.72
C SER A 23 2.56 -5.56 -6.52
N GLY A 24 2.51 -6.71 -5.84
CA GLY A 24 2.36 -8.01 -6.49
C GLY A 24 1.04 -8.14 -7.24
N ILE A 25 -0.06 -7.69 -6.63
CA ILE A 25 -1.40 -7.74 -7.23
C ILE A 25 -1.54 -6.71 -8.36
N LEU A 26 -1.15 -5.45 -8.11
CA LEU A 26 -1.22 -4.41 -9.13
C LEU A 26 -0.33 -4.73 -10.34
N SER A 27 0.87 -5.28 -10.12
CA SER A 27 1.73 -5.68 -11.24
C SER A 27 1.14 -6.83 -12.05
N TYR A 28 0.41 -7.77 -11.42
CA TYR A 28 -0.28 -8.82 -12.14
C TYR A 28 -1.40 -8.23 -13.02
N LEU A 29 -2.25 -7.37 -12.45
CA LEU A 29 -3.35 -6.73 -13.18
C LEU A 29 -2.89 -5.82 -14.31
N ALA A 30 -1.73 -5.15 -14.15
CA ALA A 30 -1.14 -4.29 -15.15
C ALA A 30 -0.59 -5.06 -16.37
N LYS A 31 0.00 -6.24 -16.13
CA LYS A 31 0.75 -7.00 -17.13
C LYS A 31 -0.06 -8.12 -17.79
N SER A 32 -1.22 -8.46 -17.21
CA SER A 32 -2.07 -9.51 -17.75
C SER A 32 -2.97 -8.92 -18.83
N ASP A 33 -2.96 -9.52 -20.01
CA ASP A 33 -3.81 -9.09 -21.14
C ASP A 33 -5.28 -9.41 -20.85
N ASN A 34 -5.56 -10.63 -20.39
CA ASN A 34 -6.91 -11.10 -20.05
C ASN A 34 -6.92 -11.71 -18.64
N PRO A 35 -6.81 -10.90 -17.57
CA PRO A 35 -6.91 -11.40 -16.21
C PRO A 35 -8.31 -11.97 -15.97
N THR A 36 -8.43 -13.01 -15.15
CA THR A 36 -9.73 -13.52 -14.68
C THR A 36 -9.86 -13.33 -13.17
N LYS A 37 -11.10 -13.35 -12.67
CA LYS A 37 -11.38 -13.26 -11.23
C LYS A 37 -10.71 -14.39 -10.45
N GLU A 38 -10.74 -15.61 -10.96
CA GLU A 38 -10.11 -16.77 -10.32
C GLU A 38 -8.60 -16.63 -10.23
N GLN A 39 -7.96 -16.14 -11.30
CA GLN A 39 -6.52 -15.89 -11.30
C GLN A 39 -6.16 -14.76 -10.32
N TYR A 40 -6.97 -13.70 -10.27
CA TYR A 40 -6.84 -12.64 -9.29
C TYR A 40 -6.90 -13.20 -7.86
N ASP A 41 -7.91 -14.01 -7.54
CA ASP A 41 -8.06 -14.60 -6.20
C ASP A 41 -6.88 -15.48 -5.81
N GLN A 42 -6.39 -16.32 -6.74
CA GLN A 42 -5.19 -17.11 -6.54
C GLN A 42 -3.96 -16.25 -6.27
N LYS A 43 -3.81 -15.12 -6.99
CA LYS A 43 -2.70 -14.18 -6.77
C LYS A 43 -2.83 -13.49 -5.42
N VAL A 44 -4.04 -13.09 -5.03
CA VAL A 44 -4.30 -12.50 -3.70
C VAL A 44 -3.89 -13.47 -2.61
N ASP A 45 -4.35 -14.73 -2.67
CA ASP A 45 -4.02 -15.75 -1.67
C ASP A 45 -2.51 -16.01 -1.57
N MET A 46 -1.85 -16.18 -2.72
CA MET A 46 -0.42 -16.47 -2.75
C MET A 46 0.40 -15.32 -2.13
N ASN A 47 0.05 -14.07 -2.43
CA ASN A 47 0.79 -12.92 -1.92
C ASN A 47 0.41 -12.59 -0.47
N PHE A 48 -0.84 -12.79 -0.06
CA PHE A 48 -1.33 -12.48 1.28
C PHE A 48 -0.75 -13.39 2.36
N ARG A 49 -0.45 -14.66 2.05
CA ARG A 49 0.18 -15.63 2.99
C ARG A 49 1.41 -15.09 3.71
N PHE A 50 2.17 -14.18 3.08
CA PHE A 50 3.34 -13.57 3.72
C PHE A 50 2.96 -12.47 4.70
N LEU A 51 1.90 -11.72 4.41
CA LEU A 51 1.36 -10.70 5.29
C LEU A 51 0.65 -11.33 6.50
N GLU A 52 -0.17 -12.34 6.27
CA GLU A 52 -0.93 -13.08 7.30
C GLU A 52 -0.04 -13.68 8.40
N LYS A 53 1.14 -14.20 8.05
CA LYS A 53 2.09 -14.78 9.01
C LYS A 53 2.77 -13.75 9.91
N ASN A 54 2.45 -12.47 9.78
CA ASN A 54 3.05 -11.39 10.54
C ASN A 54 2.01 -10.72 11.43
N GLU A 55 2.43 -10.36 12.63
CA GLU A 55 1.62 -9.57 13.55
C GLU A 55 1.25 -8.23 12.88
N ALA A 56 -0.05 -7.97 12.75
CA ALA A 56 -0.55 -6.67 12.30
C ALA A 56 -0.13 -5.61 13.33
N VAL A 57 0.49 -4.54 12.86
CA VAL A 57 0.95 -3.44 13.73
C VAL A 57 0.20 -2.19 13.36
N LYS A 58 -0.34 -1.49 14.35
CA LYS A 58 -1.00 -0.20 14.14
C LYS A 58 -0.06 0.79 13.44
N LEU A 59 -0.51 1.32 12.32
CA LEU A 59 0.15 2.38 11.58
C LEU A 59 -0.50 3.73 11.92
N TYR A 60 0.34 4.76 12.10
CA TYR A 60 -0.11 6.07 12.58
C TYR A 60 0.10 7.19 11.56
N LYS A 61 0.91 6.94 10.54
CA LYS A 61 1.09 7.91 9.46
C LYS A 61 0.03 7.66 8.41
N ASP A 62 -0.65 8.73 8.02
CA ASP A 62 -1.72 8.69 7.02
C ASP A 62 -1.34 8.00 5.70
N GLU A 63 -0.06 7.99 5.28
CA GLU A 63 0.37 7.27 4.06
C GLU A 63 0.30 5.76 4.24
N TYR A 64 0.54 5.29 5.46
CA TYR A 64 0.57 3.89 5.79
C TYR A 64 -0.82 3.36 6.12
N THR A 65 -1.69 4.17 6.71
CA THR A 65 -3.11 3.81 6.90
C THR A 65 -3.84 3.70 5.57
N GLU A 66 -3.52 4.57 4.61
CA GLU A 66 -4.06 4.49 3.25
C GLU A 66 -3.50 3.30 2.46
N LEU A 67 -2.22 2.96 2.69
CA LEU A 67 -1.65 1.72 2.17
C LEU A 67 -2.37 0.50 2.74
N GLU A 68 -2.72 0.49 4.03
CA GLU A 68 -3.54 -0.56 4.66
C GLU A 68 -4.94 -0.62 4.04
N ALA A 69 -5.58 0.53 3.84
CA ALA A 69 -6.89 0.59 3.20
C ALA A 69 -6.87 0.02 1.77
N LEU A 70 -5.82 0.28 0.99
CA LEU A 70 -5.65 -0.33 -0.32
C LEU A 70 -5.43 -1.85 -0.23
N GLY A 71 -4.63 -2.30 0.73
CA GLY A 71 -4.45 -3.73 1.00
C GLY A 71 -5.77 -4.42 1.39
N GLN A 72 -6.58 -3.78 2.23
CA GLN A 72 -7.89 -4.28 2.62
C GLN A 72 -8.85 -4.31 1.42
N LYS A 73 -8.89 -3.25 0.60
CA LYS A 73 -9.71 -3.21 -0.62
C LYS A 73 -9.43 -4.38 -1.57
N ILE A 74 -8.18 -4.80 -1.68
CA ILE A 74 -7.80 -6.02 -2.44
C ILE A 74 -8.45 -7.27 -1.83
N LEU A 75 -8.42 -7.43 -0.51
CA LEU A 75 -9.04 -8.58 0.16
C LEU A 75 -10.57 -8.55 0.04
N ASP A 76 -11.17 -7.36 0.13
CA ASP A 76 -12.61 -7.18 -0.02
C ASP A 76 -13.06 -7.57 -1.44
N PHE A 77 -12.31 -7.16 -2.47
CA PHE A 77 -12.57 -7.58 -3.86
C PHE A 77 -12.34 -9.05 -4.11
N ARG A 78 -11.39 -9.67 -3.39
CA ARG A 78 -11.24 -11.14 -3.42
C ARG A 78 -12.50 -11.82 -2.88
N ALA A 79 -13.10 -11.27 -1.83
CA ALA A 79 -14.31 -11.81 -1.20
C ALA A 79 -15.63 -11.41 -1.88
N SER A 80 -15.60 -10.52 -2.88
CA SER A 80 -16.77 -10.06 -3.60
C SER A 80 -16.97 -10.79 -4.94
N ASP A 81 -18.17 -10.63 -5.50
CA ASP A 81 -18.57 -11.11 -6.82
C ASP A 81 -18.32 -10.07 -7.93
N GLU A 82 -17.47 -9.06 -7.67
CA GLU A 82 -17.16 -8.00 -8.63
C GLU A 82 -16.40 -8.53 -9.85
N SER A 83 -16.66 -7.94 -11.01
CA SER A 83 -15.97 -8.30 -12.25
C SER A 83 -14.49 -7.91 -12.19
N ILE A 84 -13.65 -8.63 -12.93
CA ILE A 84 -12.22 -8.35 -12.97
C ILE A 84 -11.92 -6.96 -13.55
N GLU A 85 -12.77 -6.46 -14.45
CA GLU A 85 -12.71 -5.11 -15.01
C GLU A 85 -12.95 -4.06 -13.93
N THR A 86 -14.03 -4.18 -13.15
CA THR A 86 -14.34 -3.27 -12.04
C THR A 86 -13.23 -3.29 -11.00
N ILE A 87 -12.77 -4.48 -10.60
CA ILE A 87 -11.67 -4.64 -9.65
C ILE A 87 -10.42 -3.90 -10.15
N LYS A 88 -10.06 -4.09 -11.42
CA LYS A 88 -8.89 -3.46 -12.04
C LYS A 88 -9.00 -1.94 -11.98
N GLU A 89 -10.11 -1.37 -12.46
CA GLU A 89 -10.34 0.07 -12.47
C GLU A 89 -10.28 0.68 -11.06
N GLU A 90 -10.99 0.07 -10.11
CA GLU A 90 -11.09 0.55 -8.74
C GLU A 90 -9.76 0.48 -7.97
N LEU A 91 -8.95 -0.55 -8.22
CA LEU A 91 -7.63 -0.70 -7.61
C LEU A 91 -6.61 0.28 -8.20
N PHE A 92 -6.61 0.49 -9.53
CA PHE A 92 -5.73 1.49 -10.14
C PHE A 92 -6.13 2.91 -9.76
N TYR A 93 -7.43 3.20 -9.64
CA TYR A 93 -7.90 4.48 -9.12
C TYR A 93 -7.40 4.72 -7.69
N ALA A 94 -7.57 3.74 -6.80
CA ALA A 94 -7.12 3.84 -5.41
C ALA A 94 -5.59 4.01 -5.31
N GLN A 95 -4.81 3.27 -6.12
CA GLN A 95 -3.35 3.43 -6.21
C GLN A 95 -2.95 4.86 -6.64
N ASN A 96 -3.60 5.41 -7.67
CA ASN A 96 -3.33 6.79 -8.12
C ASN A 96 -3.67 7.82 -7.02
N GLN A 97 -4.76 7.64 -6.28
CA GLN A 97 -5.09 8.52 -5.16
C GLN A 97 -4.04 8.46 -4.05
N LEU A 98 -3.54 7.27 -3.72
CA LEU A 98 -2.45 7.08 -2.77
C LEU A 98 -1.19 7.83 -3.23
N GLU A 99 -0.78 7.66 -4.50
CA GLU A 99 0.39 8.33 -5.07
C GLU A 99 0.26 9.85 -5.05
N LYS A 100 -0.89 10.39 -5.43
CA LYS A 100 -1.19 11.83 -5.36
C LYS A 100 -1.03 12.37 -3.94
N ARG A 101 -1.57 11.67 -2.94
CA ARG A 101 -1.49 12.08 -1.52
C ARG A 101 -0.04 12.04 -1.01
N VAL A 102 0.71 10.99 -1.33
CA VAL A 102 2.13 10.86 -0.96
C VAL A 102 2.95 11.98 -1.59
N ASN A 103 2.74 12.25 -2.87
CA ASN A 103 3.45 13.32 -3.60
C ASN A 103 3.11 14.71 -3.06
N ALA A 104 1.83 15.00 -2.77
CA ALA A 104 1.41 16.27 -2.19
C ALA A 104 2.08 16.54 -0.82
N ARG A 105 2.22 15.52 0.04
CA ARG A 105 2.94 15.68 1.31
C ARG A 105 4.43 15.91 1.13
N ARG A 106 5.07 15.17 0.23
CA ARG A 106 6.50 15.37 -0.08
C ARG A 106 6.76 16.78 -0.59
N TYR A 107 5.93 17.27 -1.50
CA TYR A 107 6.01 18.63 -2.03
C TYR A 107 5.76 19.70 -0.98
N LYS A 108 4.77 19.51 -0.09
CA LYS A 108 4.55 20.43 1.04
C LYS A 108 5.78 20.45 1.96
N LYS A 109 6.35 19.29 2.28
CA LYS A 109 7.55 19.20 3.13
C LYS A 109 8.75 19.94 2.51
N SER A 110 9.04 19.73 1.23
CA SER A 110 10.18 20.39 0.56
C SER A 110 10.06 21.91 0.54
N LYS A 111 8.85 22.47 0.46
CA LYS A 111 8.64 23.93 0.56
C LYS A 111 8.91 24.49 1.94
N HIS A 112 8.61 23.74 3.01
CA HIS A 112 8.87 24.18 4.39
C HIS A 112 10.34 24.01 4.80
N ASP A 113 11.10 23.08 4.19
CA ASP A 113 12.53 22.91 4.46
C ASP A 113 13.39 24.04 3.84
N ASN A 114 12.98 24.64 2.71
CA ASN A 114 13.73 25.73 2.07
C ASN A 114 13.69 27.05 2.86
N HIS A 115 12.64 27.30 3.64
CA HIS A 115 12.53 28.57 4.39
C HIS A 115 13.43 28.62 5.64
N ALA A 116 14.03 27.50 6.04
CA ALA A 116 15.00 27.46 7.15
C ALA A 116 16.43 27.85 6.74
N ARG A 117 16.70 28.03 5.44
CA ARG A 117 18.03 28.36 4.91
C ARG A 117 18.15 29.77 4.32
N ASP A 118 17.04 30.51 4.22
CA ASP A 118 16.98 31.89 3.66
C ASP A 118 17.31 33.00 4.69
N GLY A 119 17.90 32.66 5.84
CA GLY A 119 18.11 33.60 6.96
C GLY A 119 19.57 33.84 7.36
N TRP A 120 20.56 33.39 6.59
CA TRP A 120 21.98 33.64 6.86
C TRP A 120 22.76 33.88 5.56
N GLU A 121 22.55 35.04 4.94
CA GLU A 121 23.60 35.80 4.25
C GLU A 121 23.40 37.29 4.54
#